data_AF-A0A0F9BZA8-F1
#
_entry.id   AF-A0A0F9BZA8-F1
#
_cell.length_a   1.000
_cell.length_b   1.000
_cell.length_c   1.000
_cell.angle_alpha   90.00
_cell.angle_beta   90.00
_cell.angle_gamma   90.00
#
_symmetry.space_group_name_H-M   'P 1'
#
loop_
_entity.id
_entity.type
_entity.pdbx_description
1 polymer ?
#
loop_
_entity_poly.entity_id
_entity_poly.type
_entity_poly.pdbx_seq_one_letter_code
_entity_poly.pdbx_strand_id
1 'polypeptide(L)'
;AERIGVYALAQNEKTNNHLLSEFTQEEIDTVVESVENNEQEMTAAAEIKTYFEQGWAQLQKIAKDHGIKGMVKEENYITAFVKNKDDVGDTDFMEGLLQQFTHAEHVPGQQHTIERKPGARKNLELNIFMIHSRAARAIERFKVMAPIADSVGSMLKNKDFKAGINNATYGHGAKIYDKWLQDSIRGRSAYDPSTVAAAMRYLRVHSVNFILNQKVLVAGKQGISLFPAAGVHPGMIPQLLANLAHNPYGKAYKAMEAEANSKSAMLKHRDWDRDLRQVFNKKVIQKMYAGKRLSPILMRMTTWMDRHTSTVVWYSAYQLSLKQGMNEADSVLFADGVVEDTQPMGKAVDLPAFFRGSELEKNFSIFQNQVNHNGNMLWYDTLGEAKARKISLPMLGYRLMMQQAIPAMLLGMVSRGRLPEDWGDVG
;
A
#
# COMPACT_ATOMS: atom_id res chain seq x y z
N ALA A 1 20.61 15.86 15.88
CA ALA A 1 19.54 14.88 15.56
C ALA A 1 19.44 13.77 16.60
N GLU A 2 20.48 12.97 16.83
CA GLU A 2 20.45 11.92 17.88
C GLU A 2 20.45 12.52 19.29
N ARG A 3 21.25 13.56 19.53
CA ARG A 3 21.24 14.34 20.80
C ARG A 3 19.84 14.85 21.16
N ILE A 4 19.16 15.48 20.21
CA ILE A 4 17.76 15.92 20.36
C ILE A 4 16.82 14.74 20.66
N GLY A 5 17.07 13.56 20.10
CA GLY A 5 16.26 12.38 20.36
C GLY A 5 16.45 11.83 21.77
N VAL A 6 17.69 11.78 22.26
CA VAL A 6 17.98 11.47 23.67
C VAL A 6 17.30 12.48 24.58
N TYR A 7 17.46 13.78 24.30
CA TYR A 7 16.78 14.84 25.06
C TYR A 7 15.26 14.62 25.11
N ALA A 8 14.61 14.42 23.97
CA ALA A 8 13.16 14.23 23.89
C ALA A 8 12.67 12.97 24.60
N LEU A 9 13.40 11.86 24.50
CA LEU A 9 13.08 10.60 25.17
C LEU A 9 13.31 10.70 26.69
N ALA A 10 14.26 11.50 27.16
CA ALA A 10 14.54 11.69 28.58
C ALA A 10 13.43 12.49 29.31
N GLN A 11 12.64 13.30 28.59
CA GLN A 11 11.58 14.14 29.18
C GLN A 11 10.38 13.37 29.76
N ASN A 12 10.29 12.05 29.52
CA ASN A 12 9.22 11.20 30.01
C ASN A 12 9.80 9.94 30.67
N GLU A 13 9.28 9.58 31.85
CA GLU A 13 9.81 8.49 32.67
C GLU A 13 9.87 7.14 31.92
N LYS A 14 8.82 6.81 31.15
CA LYS A 14 8.75 5.51 30.44
C LYS A 14 9.78 5.41 29.33
N THR A 15 10.02 6.51 28.62
CA THR A 15 11.03 6.57 27.55
C THR A 15 12.44 6.76 28.09
N ASN A 16 12.60 7.43 29.24
CA ASN A 16 13.88 7.51 29.93
C ASN A 16 14.33 6.13 30.43
N ASN A 17 13.40 5.33 30.96
CA ASN A 17 13.66 3.92 31.31
C ASN A 17 14.14 3.08 30.12
N HIS A 18 13.78 3.46 28.88
CA HIS A 18 14.33 2.85 27.68
C HIS A 18 15.77 3.31 27.42
N LEU A 19 16.08 4.61 27.54
CA LEU A 19 17.44 5.13 27.40
C LEU A 19 18.39 4.49 28.42
N LEU A 20 17.95 4.32 29.67
CA LEU A 20 18.71 3.69 30.75
C LEU A 20 19.06 2.21 30.50
N SER A 21 18.47 1.59 29.46
CA SER A 21 18.90 0.26 29.03
C SER A 21 20.19 0.29 28.20
N GLU A 22 20.55 1.44 27.62
CA GLU A 22 21.68 1.61 26.72
C GLU A 22 22.74 2.57 27.25
N PHE A 23 22.33 3.56 28.05
CA PHE A 23 23.17 4.64 28.57
C PHE A 23 23.07 4.71 30.09
N THR A 24 24.09 5.26 30.73
CA THR A 24 24.04 5.64 32.15
C THR A 24 23.24 6.93 32.33
N GLN A 25 22.74 7.20 33.53
CA GLN A 25 22.05 8.47 33.82
C GLN A 25 22.99 9.67 33.59
N GLU A 26 24.28 9.55 33.95
CA GLU A 26 25.29 10.59 33.75
C GLU A 26 25.51 10.92 32.25
N GLU A 27 25.54 9.89 31.40
CA GLU A 27 25.62 10.07 29.94
C GLU A 27 24.37 10.77 29.38
N ILE A 28 23.18 10.40 29.87
CA ILE A 28 21.92 11.02 29.48
C ILE A 28 21.90 12.49 29.89
N ASP A 29 22.24 12.78 31.15
CA ASP A 29 22.24 14.14 31.70
C ASP A 29 23.23 15.04 30.96
N THR A 30 24.42 14.53 30.63
CA THR A 30 25.41 15.24 29.82
C THR A 30 24.84 15.62 28.44
N VAL A 31 24.11 14.70 27.80
CA VAL A 31 23.49 14.98 26.49
C VAL A 31 22.34 15.96 26.63
N VAL A 32 21.50 15.83 27.66
CA VAL A 32 20.38 16.74 27.95
C VAL A 32 20.89 18.16 28.15
N GLU A 33 21.85 18.37 29.05
CA GLU A 33 22.44 19.68 29.32
C GLU A 33 23.06 20.29 28.05
N SER A 34 23.72 19.46 27.23
CA SER A 34 24.30 19.92 25.98
C SER A 34 23.27 20.40 24.95
N VAL A 35 22.06 19.82 24.95
CA VAL A 35 20.95 20.24 24.08
C VAL A 35 20.31 21.51 24.63
N GLU A 36 20.07 21.58 25.94
CA GLU A 36 19.47 22.75 26.61
C GLU A 36 20.31 24.03 26.40
N ASN A 37 21.64 23.88 26.40
CA ASN A 37 22.57 24.97 26.11
C ASN A 37 22.65 25.36 24.61
N ASN A 38 21.91 24.69 23.72
CA ASN A 38 21.88 24.96 22.29
C ASN A 38 20.47 25.40 21.83
N GLU A 39 20.31 26.70 21.56
CA GLU A 39 19.03 27.31 21.17
C GLU A 39 18.40 26.68 19.92
N GLN A 40 19.20 26.28 18.93
CA GLN A 40 18.69 25.66 17.69
C GLN A 40 18.17 24.24 17.95
N GLU A 41 18.88 23.46 18.76
CA GLU A 41 18.46 22.11 19.12
C GLU A 41 17.20 22.13 20.01
N MET A 42 17.11 23.09 20.93
CA MET A 42 15.90 23.34 21.74
C MET A 42 14.70 23.75 20.90
N THR A 43 14.90 24.64 19.92
CA THR A 43 13.84 25.05 19.00
C THR A 43 13.30 23.84 18.23
N ALA A 44 14.19 23.00 17.68
CA ALA A 44 13.79 21.79 16.98
C ALA A 44 13.06 20.79 17.89
N ALA A 45 13.50 20.62 19.14
CA ALA A 45 12.81 19.77 20.11
C ALA A 45 11.40 20.29 20.43
N ALA A 46 11.26 21.60 20.62
CA ALA A 46 9.99 22.26 20.91
C ALA A 46 9.00 22.14 19.74
N GLU A 47 9.44 22.30 18.49
CA GLU A 47 8.59 22.11 17.31
C GLU A 47 8.02 20.69 17.23
N ILE A 48 8.86 19.68 17.48
CA ILE A 48 8.46 18.27 17.44
C ILE A 48 7.46 17.96 18.54
N LYS A 49 7.70 18.45 19.76
CA LYS A 49 6.77 18.32 20.89
C LYS A 49 5.43 19.01 20.59
N THR A 50 5.48 20.23 20.07
CA THR A 50 4.29 21.01 19.70
C THR A 50 3.40 20.27 18.71
N TYR A 51 3.99 19.61 17.70
CA TYR A 51 3.23 18.80 16.74
C TYR A 51 2.40 17.70 17.43
N PHE A 52 2.99 16.95 18.36
CA PHE A 52 2.29 15.88 19.07
C PHE A 52 1.25 16.42 20.06
N GLU A 53 1.55 17.53 20.72
CA GLU A 53 0.61 18.19 21.64
C GLU A 53 -0.63 18.72 20.91
N GLN A 54 -0.44 19.38 19.76
CA GLN A 54 -1.54 19.85 18.92
C GLN A 54 -2.31 18.68 18.30
N GLY A 55 -1.60 17.63 17.86
CA GLY A 55 -2.21 16.44 17.29
C GLY A 55 -3.05 15.64 18.28
N TRP A 56 -2.74 15.70 19.58
CA TRP A 56 -3.41 14.91 20.61
C TRP A 56 -4.91 15.21 20.72
N ALA A 57 -5.31 16.48 20.73
CA ALA A 57 -6.72 16.85 20.87
C ALA A 57 -7.58 16.26 19.75
N GLN A 58 -7.07 16.31 18.52
CA GLN A 58 -7.74 15.72 17.35
C GLN A 58 -7.75 14.19 17.43
N LEU A 59 -6.62 13.58 17.83
CA LEU A 59 -6.49 12.13 18.02
C LEU A 59 -7.51 11.62 19.04
N GLN A 60 -7.61 12.29 20.20
CA GLN A 60 -8.52 11.95 21.28
C GLN A 60 -9.98 12.10 20.85
N LYS A 61 -10.31 13.18 20.14
CA LYS A 61 -11.66 13.38 19.61
C LYS A 61 -12.06 12.23 18.68
N ILE A 62 -11.25 11.93 17.67
CA ILE A 62 -11.54 10.86 16.70
C ILE A 62 -11.65 9.50 17.40
N ALA A 63 -10.73 9.21 18.33
CA ALA A 63 -10.79 7.99 19.11
C ALA A 63 -12.11 7.86 19.89
N LYS A 64 -12.52 8.93 20.58
CA LYS A 64 -13.78 8.96 21.34
C LYS A 64 -15.01 8.82 20.43
N ASP A 65 -15.02 9.53 19.31
CA ASP A 65 -16.12 9.51 18.32
C ASP A 65 -16.33 8.09 17.75
N HIS A 66 -15.26 7.29 17.68
CA HIS A 66 -15.30 5.90 17.23
C HIS A 66 -15.16 4.86 18.36
N GLY A 67 -15.55 5.24 19.59
CA GLY A 67 -15.72 4.30 20.70
C GLY A 67 -14.44 3.75 21.33
N ILE A 68 -13.26 4.26 20.98
CA ILE A 68 -12.00 3.92 21.63
C ILE A 68 -11.95 4.58 23.00
N LYS A 69 -11.78 3.75 24.04
CA LYS A 69 -11.73 4.17 25.44
C LYS A 69 -10.33 3.96 26.02
N GLY A 70 -10.02 4.70 27.08
CA GLY A 70 -8.78 4.51 27.85
C GLY A 70 -7.53 5.17 27.28
N MET A 71 -7.66 6.04 26.26
CA MET A 71 -6.52 6.84 25.82
C MET A 71 -6.22 7.93 26.84
N VAL A 72 -5.05 7.86 27.45
CA VAL A 72 -4.54 8.86 28.39
C VAL A 72 -3.42 9.63 27.71
N LYS A 73 -3.42 10.97 27.86
CA LYS A 73 -2.29 11.78 27.42
C LYS A 73 -1.14 11.54 28.37
N GLU A 74 -0.01 11.08 27.85
CA GLU A 74 1.23 11.06 28.61
C GLU A 74 2.01 12.34 28.31
N GLU A 75 2.37 13.09 29.36
CA GLU A 75 3.15 14.31 29.20
C GLU A 75 4.55 14.00 28.68
N ASN A 76 5.01 14.83 27.74
CA ASN A 76 6.31 14.71 27.07
C ASN A 76 6.59 13.35 26.40
N TYR A 77 5.57 12.52 26.20
CA TYR A 77 5.77 11.19 25.64
C TYR A 77 6.04 11.26 24.14
N ILE A 78 7.11 10.60 23.71
CA ILE A 78 7.37 10.30 22.30
C ILE A 78 7.65 8.80 22.15
N THR A 79 7.14 8.18 21.08
CA THR A 79 7.29 6.73 20.90
C THR A 79 8.76 6.33 20.74
N ALA A 80 9.26 5.47 21.63
CA ALA A 80 10.58 4.86 21.49
C ALA A 80 10.52 3.69 20.49
N PHE A 81 11.31 3.75 19.42
CA PHE A 81 11.41 2.68 18.42
C PHE A 81 12.72 1.90 18.57
N VAL A 82 12.72 0.62 18.20
CA VAL A 82 13.94 -0.20 18.14
C VAL A 82 14.58 -0.09 16.75
N LYS A 83 15.89 0.19 16.70
CA LYS A 83 16.73 0.21 15.50
C LYS A 83 16.81 -1.18 14.88
N ASN A 84 16.75 -1.25 13.55
CA ASN A 84 16.85 -2.47 12.74
C ASN A 84 15.78 -3.54 12.96
N LYS A 85 14.76 -3.30 13.79
CA LYS A 85 13.46 -3.89 13.50
C LYS A 85 12.90 -3.12 12.32
N ASP A 86 12.65 -3.82 11.21
CA ASP A 86 11.76 -3.29 10.18
C ASP A 86 10.52 -2.72 10.90
N ASP A 87 9.93 -1.62 10.40
CA ASP A 87 8.69 -0.98 10.92
C ASP A 87 7.54 -1.98 11.22
N VAL A 88 7.73 -3.22 10.82
CA VAL A 88 6.93 -4.43 10.76
C VAL A 88 6.83 -5.20 12.09
N GLY A 89 7.86 -5.15 12.95
CA GLY A 89 8.00 -6.05 14.10
C GLY A 89 7.71 -5.45 15.47
N ASP A 90 7.32 -4.18 15.52
CA ASP A 90 6.69 -3.61 16.70
C ASP A 90 5.19 -3.64 16.44
N THR A 91 4.43 -4.18 17.40
CA THR A 91 2.98 -4.07 17.44
C THR A 91 2.66 -2.58 17.34
N ASP A 92 2.32 -2.16 16.14
CA ASP A 92 2.05 -0.77 15.83
C ASP A 92 0.94 -0.30 16.79
N PHE A 93 1.01 0.92 17.28
CA PHE A 93 -0.13 1.55 17.95
C PHE A 93 -1.42 1.33 17.13
N MET A 94 -1.28 1.36 15.80
CA MET A 94 -2.32 0.99 14.85
C MET A 94 -2.80 -0.45 14.94
N GLU A 95 -1.95 -1.43 15.26
CA GLU A 95 -2.32 -2.84 15.41
C GLU A 95 -3.17 -3.09 16.65
N GLY A 96 -2.82 -2.48 17.79
CA GLY A 96 -3.65 -2.52 18.99
C GLY A 96 -5.00 -1.83 18.78
N LEU A 97 -5.04 -0.72 18.05
CA LEU A 97 -6.28 -0.02 17.72
C LEU A 97 -7.13 -0.80 16.71
N LEU A 98 -6.48 -1.43 15.73
CA LEU A 98 -7.13 -2.30 14.75
C LEU A 98 -7.88 -3.45 15.42
N GLN A 99 -7.26 -4.09 16.41
CA GLN A 99 -7.89 -5.17 17.18
C GLN A 99 -9.17 -4.70 17.89
N GLN A 100 -9.22 -3.44 18.38
CA GLN A 100 -10.47 -2.88 18.92
C GLN A 100 -11.55 -2.71 17.86
N PHE A 101 -11.18 -2.18 16.69
CA PHE A 101 -12.13 -1.96 15.60
C PHE A 101 -12.68 -3.26 15.03
N THR A 102 -11.84 -4.29 14.86
CA THR A 102 -12.26 -5.53 14.20
C THR A 102 -12.81 -6.56 15.18
N HIS A 103 -12.20 -6.71 16.36
CA HIS A 103 -12.54 -7.77 17.32
C HIS A 103 -13.27 -7.28 18.58
N ALA A 104 -13.53 -5.96 18.71
CA ALA A 104 -14.15 -5.35 19.90
C ALA A 104 -13.38 -5.65 21.21
N GLU A 105 -12.10 -5.93 21.08
CA GLU A 105 -11.29 -6.54 22.10
C GLU A 105 -10.01 -5.69 22.31
N HIS A 106 -9.88 -5.15 23.52
CA HIS A 106 -8.64 -4.72 24.20
C HIS A 106 -8.00 -3.36 23.85
N VAL A 107 -7.62 -2.59 24.87
CA VAL A 107 -6.90 -1.31 24.73
C VAL A 107 -5.47 -1.56 24.23
N PRO A 108 -4.96 -0.77 23.25
CA PRO A 108 -3.55 -0.83 22.83
C PRO A 108 -2.63 -0.80 24.06
N GLY A 109 -1.76 -1.81 24.20
CA GLY A 109 -0.83 -1.93 25.31
C GLY A 109 -1.15 -2.99 26.36
N GLN A 110 -2.34 -3.62 26.35
CA GLN A 110 -2.70 -4.63 27.37
C GLN A 110 -2.27 -6.08 27.05
N GLN A 111 -2.06 -6.46 25.78
CA GLN A 111 -1.82 -7.87 25.42
C GLN A 111 -0.36 -8.36 25.52
N HIS A 112 0.60 -7.48 25.82
CA HIS A 112 2.02 -7.86 25.94
C HIS A 112 2.70 -7.28 27.19
N THR A 113 1.95 -7.11 28.28
CA THR A 113 2.52 -6.77 29.59
C THR A 113 3.02 -8.02 30.30
N ILE A 114 4.15 -8.55 29.83
CA ILE A 114 5.15 -8.93 30.81
C ILE A 114 5.62 -7.59 31.37
N GLU A 115 5.48 -7.37 32.68
CA GLU A 115 6.14 -6.25 33.37
C GLU A 115 7.60 -6.24 32.92
N ARG A 116 7.98 -5.21 32.17
CA ARG A 116 9.27 -5.18 31.51
C ARG A 116 10.33 -5.07 32.59
N LYS A 117 11.24 -6.05 32.65
CA LYS A 117 12.37 -5.98 33.57
C LYS A 117 13.20 -4.72 33.27
N PRO A 118 13.52 -3.89 34.28
CA PRO A 118 14.49 -2.80 34.14
C PRO A 118 15.80 -3.32 33.53
N GLY A 119 16.39 -2.58 32.57
CA GLY A 119 17.69 -2.91 31.98
C GLY A 119 17.69 -3.87 30.78
N ALA A 120 16.53 -4.21 30.19
CA ALA A 120 16.49 -4.99 28.96
C ALA A 120 17.04 -4.18 27.75
N ARG A 121 18.31 -4.43 27.38
CA ARG A 121 19.00 -3.80 26.25
C ARG A 121 18.21 -3.93 24.95
N LYS A 122 17.86 -2.81 24.33
CA LYS A 122 17.25 -2.76 23.00
C LYS A 122 17.88 -1.61 22.22
N ASN A 123 18.52 -1.92 21.10
CA ASN A 123 19.10 -0.93 20.18
C ASN A 123 18.05 0.13 19.83
N LEU A 124 18.08 1.33 20.42
CA LEU A 124 17.05 2.35 20.21
C LEU A 124 17.31 3.16 18.93
N GLU A 125 16.22 3.58 18.28
CA GLU A 125 16.29 4.64 17.28
C GLU A 125 16.35 5.98 18.00
N LEU A 126 17.52 6.62 17.96
CA LEU A 126 17.76 7.91 18.61
C LEU A 126 17.58 9.09 17.66
N ASN A 127 17.50 8.87 16.35
CA ASN A 127 17.34 9.99 15.42
C ASN A 127 15.92 10.55 15.51
N ILE A 128 15.78 11.72 16.14
CA ILE A 128 14.47 12.34 16.40
C ILE A 128 13.63 12.56 15.14
N PHE A 129 14.23 12.87 14.00
CA PHE A 129 13.49 13.06 12.75
C PHE A 129 12.91 11.73 12.23
N MET A 130 13.59 10.62 12.51
CA MET A 130 13.10 9.28 12.19
C MET A 130 11.90 8.91 13.08
N ILE A 131 12.05 9.15 14.39
CA ILE A 131 11.00 8.93 15.40
C ILE A 131 9.77 9.76 15.05
N HIS A 132 9.97 11.08 14.88
CA HIS A 132 8.92 12.03 14.54
C HIS A 132 8.21 11.63 13.25
N SER A 133 8.95 11.34 12.17
CA SER A 133 8.34 10.94 10.90
C SER A 133 7.52 9.65 11.00
N ARG A 134 7.95 8.66 11.79
CA ARG A 134 7.21 7.42 12.02
C ARG A 134 5.94 7.65 12.82
N ALA A 135 6.06 8.34 13.96
CA ALA A 135 4.93 8.64 14.84
C ALA A 135 3.90 9.56 14.16
N ALA A 136 4.34 10.59 13.44
CA ALA A 136 3.46 11.46 12.65
C ALA A 136 2.67 10.67 11.60
N ARG A 137 3.32 9.76 10.85
CA ARG A 137 2.62 8.89 9.89
C ARG A 137 1.59 8.00 10.56
N ALA A 138 1.87 7.44 11.73
CA ALA A 138 0.93 6.61 12.47
C ALA A 138 -0.29 7.42 12.93
N ILE A 139 -0.07 8.62 13.48
CA ILE A 139 -1.14 9.53 13.91
C ILE A 139 -2.00 9.96 12.73
N GLU A 140 -1.41 10.45 11.64
CA GLU A 140 -2.18 10.91 10.47
C GLU A 140 -2.96 9.76 9.83
N ARG A 141 -2.35 8.57 9.76
CA ARG A 141 -3.05 7.37 9.31
C ARG A 141 -4.22 7.03 10.20
N PHE A 142 -4.06 7.09 11.53
CA PHE A 142 -5.16 6.86 12.45
C PHE A 142 -6.31 7.83 12.21
N LYS A 143 -6.02 9.14 12.12
CA LYS A 143 -7.04 10.17 11.92
C LYS A 143 -7.91 9.89 10.68
N VAL A 144 -7.28 9.41 9.60
CA VAL A 144 -7.97 9.10 8.34
C VAL A 144 -8.65 7.73 8.38
N MET A 145 -8.01 6.72 8.95
CA MET A 145 -8.46 5.34 8.85
C MET A 145 -9.44 4.94 9.94
N ALA A 146 -9.45 5.56 11.12
CA ALA A 146 -10.35 5.19 12.21
C ALA A 146 -11.84 5.26 11.80
N PRO A 147 -12.34 6.33 11.13
CA PRO A 147 -13.72 6.36 10.68
C PRO A 147 -14.06 5.27 9.65
N ILE A 148 -13.13 4.98 8.75
CA ILE A 148 -13.28 3.95 7.72
C ILE A 148 -13.30 2.56 8.37
N ALA A 149 -12.39 2.32 9.31
CA ALA A 149 -12.27 1.08 10.05
C ALA A 149 -13.53 0.78 10.86
N ASP A 150 -14.09 1.79 11.52
CA ASP A 150 -15.33 1.68 12.28
C ASP A 150 -16.52 1.38 11.37
N SER A 151 -16.68 2.14 10.28
CA SER A 151 -17.76 1.94 9.31
C SER A 151 -17.71 0.55 8.67
N VAL A 152 -16.58 0.17 8.05
CA VAL A 152 -16.42 -1.14 7.40
C VAL A 152 -16.45 -2.27 8.42
N GLY A 153 -15.82 -2.08 9.58
CA GLY A 153 -15.82 -3.04 10.67
C GLY A 153 -17.22 -3.32 11.20
N SER A 154 -18.07 -2.29 11.32
CA SER A 154 -19.47 -2.45 11.73
C SER A 154 -20.27 -3.28 10.72
N MET A 155 -20.04 -3.09 9.41
CA MET A 155 -20.64 -3.92 8.36
C MET A 155 -20.20 -5.39 8.48
N LEU A 156 -18.91 -5.64 8.72
CA LEU A 156 -18.38 -7.00 8.89
C LEU A 156 -18.87 -7.69 10.17
N LYS A 157 -19.26 -6.91 11.19
CA LYS A 157 -19.87 -7.41 12.43
C LYS A 157 -21.38 -7.68 12.28
N ASN A 158 -22.05 -7.10 11.27
CA ASN A 158 -23.45 -7.39 11.01
C ASN A 158 -23.64 -8.89 10.69
N LYS A 159 -24.54 -9.55 11.41
CA LYS A 159 -24.72 -11.01 11.32
C LYS A 159 -25.23 -11.44 9.95
N ASP A 160 -26.13 -10.69 9.35
CA ASP A 160 -26.73 -11.01 8.05
C ASP A 160 -25.71 -10.83 6.93
N PHE A 161 -24.94 -9.74 6.97
CA PHE A 161 -23.84 -9.51 6.05
C PHE A 161 -22.77 -10.60 6.17
N LYS A 162 -22.36 -10.92 7.41
CA LYS A 162 -21.38 -11.97 7.70
C LYS A 162 -21.86 -13.35 7.26
N ALA A 163 -23.14 -13.67 7.42
CA ALA A 163 -23.73 -14.91 6.93
C ALA A 163 -23.75 -14.94 5.40
N GLY A 164 -24.22 -13.86 4.76
CA GLY A 164 -24.28 -13.74 3.31
C GLY A 164 -22.90 -13.90 2.65
N ILE A 165 -21.90 -13.21 3.17
CA ILE A 165 -20.53 -13.29 2.63
C ILE A 165 -19.94 -14.68 2.82
N ASN A 166 -20.12 -15.29 4.00
CA ASN A 166 -19.62 -16.64 4.25
C ASN A 166 -20.31 -17.67 3.35
N ASN A 167 -21.61 -17.56 3.13
CA ASN A 167 -22.35 -18.44 2.22
C ASN A 167 -21.83 -18.32 0.78
N ALA A 168 -21.49 -17.10 0.32
CA ALA A 168 -20.92 -16.87 -1.00
C ALA A 168 -19.47 -17.37 -1.15
N THR A 169 -18.75 -17.57 -0.04
CA THR A 169 -17.31 -17.86 -0.03
C THR A 169 -16.96 -19.12 0.76
N TYR A 170 -17.84 -20.12 0.80
CA TYR A 170 -17.59 -21.42 1.46
C TYR A 170 -17.14 -21.30 2.94
N GLY A 171 -17.68 -20.33 3.68
CA GLY A 171 -17.40 -20.11 5.10
C GLY A 171 -16.17 -19.24 5.42
N HIS A 172 -15.42 -18.78 4.42
CA HIS A 172 -14.14 -18.07 4.65
C HIS A 172 -14.19 -16.54 4.52
N GLY A 173 -15.27 -15.98 3.99
CA GLY A 173 -15.36 -14.60 3.52
C GLY A 173 -15.13 -13.59 4.63
N ALA A 174 -15.81 -13.74 5.76
CA ALA A 174 -15.65 -12.83 6.88
C ALA A 174 -14.20 -12.74 7.37
N LYS A 175 -13.48 -13.86 7.40
CA LYS A 175 -12.06 -13.91 7.78
C LYS A 175 -11.16 -13.23 6.75
N ILE A 176 -11.45 -13.44 5.46
CA ILE A 176 -10.71 -12.82 4.37
C ILE A 176 -10.87 -11.29 4.41
N TYR A 177 -12.09 -10.81 4.60
CA TYR A 177 -12.40 -9.37 4.65
C TYR A 177 -11.88 -8.71 5.93
N ASP A 178 -11.92 -9.38 7.08
CA ASP A 178 -11.31 -8.87 8.31
C ASP A 178 -9.80 -8.67 8.13
N LYS A 179 -9.09 -9.67 7.61
CA LYS A 179 -7.65 -9.55 7.30
C LYS A 179 -7.39 -8.46 6.25
N TRP A 180 -8.24 -8.33 5.24
CA TRP A 180 -8.18 -7.27 4.24
C TRP A 180 -8.29 -5.89 4.86
N LEU A 181 -9.26 -5.66 5.73
CA LEU A 181 -9.45 -4.38 6.41
C LEU A 181 -8.22 -4.02 7.24
N GLN A 182 -7.71 -4.97 8.03
CA GLN A 182 -6.50 -4.77 8.84
C GLN A 182 -5.28 -4.40 7.99
N ASP A 183 -5.01 -5.15 6.91
CA ASP A 183 -3.87 -4.88 6.03
C ASP A 183 -4.02 -3.56 5.27
N SER A 184 -5.26 -3.20 4.90
CA SER A 184 -5.58 -1.93 4.22
C SER A 184 -5.31 -0.73 5.11
N ILE A 185 -5.76 -0.79 6.38
CA ILE A 185 -5.51 0.25 7.38
C ILE A 185 -4.01 0.34 7.72
N ARG A 186 -3.31 -0.80 7.86
CA ARG A 186 -1.84 -0.83 7.97
C ARG A 186 -1.15 -0.31 6.71
N GLY A 187 -1.86 -0.24 5.59
CA GLY A 187 -1.33 0.09 4.27
C GLY A 187 -0.37 -0.95 3.70
N ARG A 188 -0.23 -2.12 4.33
CA ARG A 188 0.64 -3.23 3.92
C ARG A 188 0.18 -4.52 4.60
N SER A 189 0.48 -5.66 3.99
CA SER A 189 0.22 -6.95 4.64
C SER A 189 1.13 -7.17 5.85
N ALA A 190 0.58 -7.80 6.89
CA ALA A 190 1.38 -8.28 8.02
C ALA A 190 2.52 -9.19 7.54
N TYR A 191 3.63 -9.16 8.26
CA TYR A 191 4.75 -10.04 7.98
C TYR A 191 4.95 -11.05 9.09
N ASP A 192 5.44 -12.21 8.71
CA ASP A 192 6.00 -13.16 9.65
C ASP A 192 7.40 -12.67 10.10
N PRO A 193 7.64 -12.48 11.42
CA PRO A 193 8.93 -12.06 11.96
C PRO A 193 9.96 -13.21 12.02
N SER A 194 9.60 -14.44 11.61
CA SER A 194 10.52 -15.57 11.62
C SER A 194 11.75 -15.34 10.74
N THR A 195 12.90 -15.89 11.13
CA THR A 195 14.16 -15.77 10.37
C THR A 195 14.04 -16.33 8.95
N VAL A 196 13.26 -17.41 8.79
CA VAL A 196 12.99 -18.02 7.48
C VAL A 196 12.16 -17.06 6.62
N ALA A 197 11.13 -16.45 7.18
CA ALA A 197 10.34 -15.44 6.48
C ALA A 197 11.17 -14.20 6.11
N ALA A 198 12.09 -13.77 6.97
CA ALA A 198 13.01 -12.67 6.67
C ALA A 198 13.94 -13.00 5.49
N ALA A 199 14.50 -14.22 5.44
CA ALA A 199 15.31 -14.68 4.32
C ALA A 199 14.50 -14.78 3.02
N MET A 200 13.30 -15.36 3.06
CA MET A 200 12.39 -15.43 1.91
C MET A 200 11.99 -14.05 1.39
N ARG A 201 11.75 -13.08 2.28
CA ARG A 201 11.48 -11.68 1.92
C ARG A 201 12.68 -11.05 1.23
N TYR A 202 13.88 -11.24 1.78
CA TYR A 202 15.12 -10.73 1.20
C TYR A 202 15.29 -11.27 -0.23
N LEU A 203 15.21 -12.59 -0.41
CA LEU A 203 15.31 -13.22 -1.73
C LEU A 203 14.25 -12.68 -2.70
N ARG A 204 12.99 -12.57 -2.26
CA ARG A 204 11.90 -12.02 -3.07
C ARG A 204 12.21 -10.60 -3.56
N VAL A 205 12.50 -9.68 -2.64
CA VAL A 205 12.74 -8.27 -2.97
C VAL A 205 13.95 -8.12 -3.89
N HIS A 206 15.01 -8.90 -3.66
CA HIS A 206 16.19 -8.90 -4.51
C HIS A 206 15.93 -9.51 -5.90
N SER A 207 15.14 -10.58 -6.01
CA SER A 207 14.72 -11.17 -7.28
C SER A 207 13.85 -10.23 -8.10
N VAL A 208 12.88 -9.56 -7.47
CA VAL A 208 12.06 -8.51 -8.11
C VAL A 208 12.96 -7.42 -8.66
N ASN A 209 13.86 -6.90 -7.83
CA ASN A 209 14.82 -5.89 -8.28
C ASN A 209 15.67 -6.40 -9.43
N PHE A 210 16.19 -7.63 -9.39
CA PHE A 210 17.02 -8.20 -10.46
C PHE A 210 16.24 -8.33 -11.77
N ILE A 211 15.04 -8.91 -11.74
CA ILE A 211 14.21 -9.17 -12.93
C ILE A 211 13.70 -7.86 -13.55
N LEU A 212 13.18 -6.95 -12.72
CA LEU A 212 12.78 -5.61 -13.18
C LEU A 212 13.99 -4.81 -13.66
N ASN A 213 15.19 -5.17 -13.22
CA ASN A 213 16.43 -4.61 -13.72
C ASN A 213 16.91 -5.18 -15.08
N GLN A 214 16.11 -5.97 -15.82
CA GLN A 214 16.49 -6.47 -17.15
C GLN A 214 15.49 -6.17 -18.31
N LYS A 215 15.38 -5.01 -18.96
CA LYS A 215 14.87 -3.69 -18.52
C LYS A 215 13.94 -3.02 -19.56
N VAL A 216 13.64 -3.64 -20.69
CA VAL A 216 12.77 -3.05 -21.74
C VAL A 216 11.52 -3.91 -21.98
N LEU A 217 11.69 -5.24 -22.04
CA LEU A 217 10.57 -6.16 -22.26
C LEU A 217 9.51 -6.07 -21.15
N VAL A 218 9.92 -5.87 -19.89
CA VAL A 218 8.98 -5.72 -18.77
C VAL A 218 8.17 -4.41 -18.86
N ALA A 219 8.78 -3.32 -19.31
CA ALA A 219 8.06 -2.07 -19.54
C ALA A 219 7.07 -2.21 -20.71
N GLY A 220 7.44 -2.95 -21.75
CA GLY A 220 6.53 -3.30 -22.86
C GLY A 220 5.34 -4.15 -22.42
N LYS A 221 5.52 -5.04 -21.43
CA LYS A 221 4.42 -5.84 -20.86
C LYS A 221 3.34 -4.98 -20.19
N GLN A 222 3.67 -3.78 -19.70
CA GLN A 222 2.67 -2.84 -19.16
C GLN A 222 1.76 -2.24 -20.25
N GLY A 223 2.14 -2.28 -21.53
CA GLY A 223 1.25 -1.89 -22.63
C GLY A 223 0.18 -2.95 -22.93
N ILE A 224 0.41 -4.21 -22.53
CA ILE A 224 -0.51 -5.32 -22.79
C ILE A 224 -1.80 -5.17 -21.98
N SER A 225 -1.76 -4.52 -20.81
CA SER A 225 -2.94 -4.27 -19.97
C SER A 225 -3.94 -3.28 -20.58
N LEU A 226 -3.60 -2.61 -21.70
CA LEU A 226 -4.55 -1.81 -22.48
C LEU A 226 -5.67 -2.66 -23.10
N PHE A 227 -5.39 -3.92 -23.44
CA PHE A 227 -6.35 -4.80 -24.11
C PHE A 227 -7.44 -5.32 -23.15
N PRO A 228 -7.12 -5.77 -21.92
CA PRO A 228 -8.11 -5.96 -20.85
C PRO A 228 -9.02 -4.74 -20.66
N ALA A 229 -8.46 -3.53 -20.62
CA ALA A 229 -9.24 -2.28 -20.52
C ALA A 229 -10.15 -2.05 -21.74
N ALA A 230 -9.65 -2.30 -22.95
CA ALA A 230 -10.48 -2.26 -24.15
C ALA A 230 -11.61 -3.30 -24.10
N GLY A 231 -11.36 -4.46 -23.50
CA GLY A 231 -12.31 -5.55 -23.32
C GLY A 231 -13.53 -5.20 -22.44
N VAL A 232 -13.44 -4.19 -21.56
CA VAL A 232 -14.56 -3.78 -20.71
C VAL A 232 -15.78 -3.38 -21.55
N HIS A 233 -15.57 -2.56 -22.57
CA HIS A 233 -16.63 -2.08 -23.47
C HIS A 233 -16.05 -1.68 -24.84
N PRO A 234 -16.70 -2.01 -25.98
CA PRO A 234 -16.19 -1.66 -27.32
C PRO A 234 -15.91 -0.16 -27.53
N GLY A 235 -16.70 0.70 -26.88
CA GLY A 235 -16.51 2.15 -26.88
C GLY A 235 -15.20 2.63 -26.22
N MET A 236 -14.48 1.77 -25.49
CA MET A 236 -13.16 2.08 -24.94
C MET A 236 -12.12 2.27 -26.04
N ILE A 237 -12.14 1.45 -27.09
CA ILE A 237 -11.12 1.46 -28.15
C ILE A 237 -10.91 2.87 -28.75
N PRO A 238 -11.96 3.57 -29.23
CA PRO A 238 -11.76 4.90 -29.79
C PRO A 238 -11.26 5.93 -28.75
N GLN A 239 -11.65 5.81 -27.47
CA GLN A 239 -11.14 6.70 -26.42
C GLN A 239 -9.66 6.41 -26.14
N LEU A 240 -9.29 5.13 -26.02
CA LEU A 240 -7.91 4.70 -25.80
C LEU A 240 -7.00 5.18 -26.93
N LEU A 241 -7.40 4.96 -28.19
CA LEU A 241 -6.61 5.42 -29.35
C LEU A 241 -6.45 6.94 -29.38
N ALA A 242 -7.53 7.69 -29.10
CA ALA A 242 -7.48 9.15 -29.04
C ALA A 242 -6.52 9.65 -27.95
N ASN A 243 -6.56 9.03 -26.77
CA ASN A 243 -5.74 9.46 -25.63
C ASN A 243 -4.29 8.97 -25.71
N LEU A 244 -4.02 7.83 -26.35
CA LEU A 244 -2.67 7.34 -26.67
C LEU A 244 -1.97 8.21 -27.73
N ALA A 245 -2.73 8.83 -28.63
CA ALA A 245 -2.17 9.70 -29.67
C ALA A 245 -1.58 11.00 -29.08
N HIS A 246 -1.93 11.36 -27.84
CA HIS A 246 -1.29 12.48 -27.17
C HIS A 246 0.18 12.20 -26.89
N ASN A 247 1.06 13.10 -27.33
CA ASN A 247 2.47 13.05 -26.95
C ASN A 247 2.58 13.09 -25.41
N PRO A 248 3.19 12.07 -24.78
CA PRO A 248 3.22 11.94 -23.32
C PRO A 248 4.07 13.02 -22.63
N TYR A 249 4.88 13.77 -23.38
CA TYR A 249 5.62 14.93 -22.88
C TYR A 249 4.95 16.27 -23.25
N GLY A 250 3.89 16.23 -24.05
CA GLY A 250 3.15 17.38 -24.55
C GLY A 250 2.16 17.97 -23.54
N LYS A 251 1.67 19.17 -23.84
CA LYS A 251 0.70 19.90 -22.97
C LYS A 251 -0.63 19.15 -22.82
N ALA A 252 -1.12 18.52 -23.91
CA ALA A 252 -2.39 17.78 -23.90
C ALA A 252 -2.37 16.61 -22.91
N TYR A 253 -1.33 15.76 -22.96
CA TYR A 253 -1.18 14.67 -22.00
C TYR A 253 -1.07 15.17 -20.56
N LYS A 254 -0.27 16.23 -20.32
CA LYS A 254 -0.13 16.79 -18.96
C LYS A 254 -1.44 17.35 -18.41
N ALA A 255 -2.28 17.94 -19.25
CA ALA A 255 -3.61 18.40 -18.86
C ALA A 255 -4.52 17.22 -18.51
N MET A 256 -4.54 16.19 -19.36
CA MET A 256 -5.26 14.92 -19.11
C MET A 256 -4.85 14.28 -17.79
N GLU A 257 -3.53 14.16 -17.56
CA GLU A 257 -2.98 13.59 -16.34
C GLU A 257 -3.30 14.43 -15.10
N ALA A 258 -3.24 15.76 -15.21
CA ALA A 258 -3.62 16.65 -14.11
C ALA A 258 -5.12 16.54 -13.78
N GLU A 259 -5.97 16.46 -14.81
CA GLU A 259 -7.40 16.27 -14.65
C GLU A 259 -7.70 14.94 -13.95
N ALA A 260 -7.16 13.82 -14.46
CA ALA A 260 -7.35 12.50 -13.87
C ALA A 260 -6.89 12.45 -12.41
N ASN A 261 -5.71 13.00 -12.09
CA ASN A 261 -5.20 13.05 -10.72
C ASN A 261 -5.97 14.01 -9.80
N SER A 262 -6.67 15.02 -10.35
CA SER A 262 -7.52 15.91 -9.56
C SER A 262 -8.83 15.26 -9.16
N LYS A 263 -9.32 14.30 -9.97
CA LYS A 263 -10.61 13.61 -9.77
C LYS A 263 -10.45 12.28 -9.05
N SER A 264 -9.42 11.50 -9.36
CA SER A 264 -9.18 10.17 -8.80
C SER A 264 -8.06 10.19 -7.76
N ALA A 265 -8.45 10.00 -6.49
CA ALA A 265 -7.50 9.77 -5.41
C ALA A 265 -6.78 8.42 -5.56
N MET A 266 -7.46 7.41 -6.15
CA MET A 266 -6.88 6.11 -6.43
C MET A 266 -5.70 6.25 -7.39
N LEU A 267 -5.91 6.89 -8.55
CA LEU A 267 -4.90 7.06 -9.59
C LEU A 267 -3.73 7.93 -9.09
N LYS A 268 -4.04 9.06 -8.43
CA LYS A 268 -3.04 9.98 -7.89
C LYS A 268 -2.04 9.31 -6.94
N HIS A 269 -2.51 8.34 -6.17
CA HIS A 269 -1.71 7.65 -5.16
C HIS A 269 -1.43 6.19 -5.53
N ARG A 270 -1.64 5.78 -6.78
CA ARG A 270 -1.51 4.40 -7.24
C ARG A 270 -0.07 3.89 -7.10
N ASP A 271 0.04 2.61 -6.74
CA ASP A 271 1.26 1.82 -6.78
C ASP A 271 0.98 0.57 -7.62
N TRP A 272 1.90 0.13 -8.48
CA TRP A 272 1.70 -1.01 -9.38
C TRP A 272 2.36 -2.31 -8.90
N ASP A 273 3.35 -2.22 -8.00
CA ASP A 273 4.04 -3.36 -7.43
C ASP A 273 4.23 -3.20 -5.91
N ARG A 274 3.80 -4.24 -5.18
CA ARG A 274 3.84 -4.31 -3.70
C ARG A 274 5.26 -4.23 -3.15
N ASP A 275 6.21 -4.82 -3.84
CA ASP A 275 7.56 -5.08 -3.36
C ASP A 275 8.48 -3.90 -3.69
N LEU A 276 8.22 -3.23 -4.82
CA LEU A 276 8.85 -1.95 -5.12
C LEU A 276 8.54 -0.88 -4.09
N ARG A 277 7.33 -0.85 -3.50
CA ARG A 277 6.99 0.09 -2.43
C ARG A 277 7.90 -0.05 -1.21
N GLN A 278 8.32 -1.28 -0.88
CA GLN A 278 9.26 -1.55 0.21
C GLN A 278 10.65 -1.03 -0.13
N VAL A 279 11.07 -1.21 -1.39
CA VAL A 279 12.33 -0.72 -1.92
C VAL A 279 12.32 0.82 -1.94
N PHE A 280 11.26 1.48 -2.37
CA PHE A 280 11.17 2.95 -2.51
C PHE A 280 11.10 3.73 -1.20
N ASN A 281 10.96 3.07 -0.05
CA ASN A 281 10.97 3.75 1.24
C ASN A 281 12.41 4.24 1.54
N LYS A 282 12.66 5.53 1.25
CA LYS A 282 13.98 6.22 1.13
C LYS A 282 15.09 5.79 2.09
N LYS A 283 14.77 5.37 3.31
CA LYS A 283 15.74 4.95 4.35
C LYS A 283 16.41 3.61 4.05
N VAL A 284 15.69 2.67 3.42
CA VAL A 284 16.25 1.38 2.97
C VAL A 284 17.15 1.58 1.76
N ILE A 285 16.75 2.41 0.79
CA ILE A 285 17.62 2.80 -0.35
C ILE A 285 18.89 3.50 0.12
N GLN A 286 18.79 4.45 1.05
CA GLN A 286 19.95 5.18 1.57
C GLN A 286 20.93 4.26 2.32
N LYS A 287 20.45 3.32 3.14
CA LYS A 287 21.32 2.36 3.85
C LYS A 287 21.83 1.23 2.95
N MET A 288 21.03 0.72 2.01
CA MET A 288 21.37 -0.42 1.15
C MET A 288 22.37 -0.04 0.04
N TYR A 289 22.47 1.25 -0.29
CA TYR A 289 23.30 1.75 -1.40
C TYR A 289 24.33 2.81 -0.99
N ALA A 290 24.85 2.75 0.24
CA ALA A 290 26.00 3.53 0.70
C ALA A 290 27.32 3.16 -0.04
N GLY A 291 27.32 3.25 -1.37
CA GLY A 291 28.48 3.01 -2.24
C GLY A 291 28.18 2.40 -3.62
N LYS A 292 26.96 1.93 -3.92
CA LYS A 292 26.65 1.31 -5.23
C LYS A 292 25.43 1.94 -5.89
N ARG A 293 25.66 2.62 -7.02
CA ARG A 293 24.62 3.15 -7.90
C ARG A 293 23.85 2.00 -8.56
N LEU A 294 22.74 1.57 -7.96
CA LEU A 294 21.64 1.08 -8.79
C LEU A 294 21.07 2.28 -9.54
N SER A 295 20.74 2.11 -10.82
CA SER A 295 20.28 3.23 -11.65
C SER A 295 18.76 3.43 -11.50
N PRO A 296 18.28 4.44 -10.74
CA PRO A 296 16.87 4.85 -10.69
C PRO A 296 16.22 5.08 -12.05
N ILE A 297 17.01 5.27 -13.12
CA ILE A 297 16.54 5.58 -14.47
C ILE A 297 15.63 4.47 -15.03
N LEU A 298 15.85 3.22 -14.64
CA LEU A 298 15.23 2.10 -15.34
C LEU A 298 13.95 1.63 -14.65
N MET A 299 13.87 1.76 -13.32
CA MET A 299 12.59 1.72 -12.59
C MET A 299 11.71 2.92 -12.92
N ARG A 300 12.31 4.09 -13.25
CA ARG A 300 11.56 5.25 -13.76
C ARG A 300 10.83 4.93 -15.07
N MET A 301 11.41 4.14 -15.97
CA MET A 301 10.74 3.78 -17.23
C MET A 301 9.50 2.90 -16.98
N THR A 302 9.61 1.85 -16.18
CA THR A 302 8.44 1.00 -15.85
C THR A 302 7.38 1.78 -15.07
N THR A 303 7.79 2.60 -14.10
CA THR A 303 6.86 3.46 -13.34
C THR A 303 6.20 4.51 -14.23
N TRP A 304 6.93 5.06 -15.20
CA TRP A 304 6.39 5.99 -16.18
C TRP A 304 5.40 5.30 -17.11
N MET A 305 5.72 4.10 -17.62
CA MET A 305 4.81 3.32 -18.46
C MET A 305 3.52 2.96 -17.71
N ASP A 306 3.63 2.47 -16.47
CA ASP A 306 2.44 2.17 -15.65
C ASP A 306 1.59 3.43 -15.43
N ARG A 307 2.21 4.54 -15.03
CA ARG A 307 1.51 5.82 -14.84
C ARG A 307 0.84 6.31 -16.13
N HIS A 308 1.54 6.20 -17.25
CA HIS A 308 1.02 6.59 -18.55
C HIS A 308 -0.18 5.72 -18.98
N THR A 309 0.00 4.40 -18.97
CA THR A 309 -1.05 3.43 -19.31
C THR A 309 -2.27 3.60 -18.42
N SER A 310 -2.11 3.64 -17.10
CA SER A 310 -3.22 3.78 -16.16
C SER A 310 -3.95 5.12 -16.32
N THR A 311 -3.23 6.22 -16.54
CA THR A 311 -3.85 7.53 -16.81
C THR A 311 -4.68 7.50 -18.10
N VAL A 312 -4.14 6.92 -19.17
CA VAL A 312 -4.84 6.78 -20.45
C VAL A 312 -6.10 5.92 -20.30
N VAL A 313 -5.98 4.77 -19.62
CA VAL A 313 -7.13 3.87 -19.37
C VAL A 313 -8.20 4.58 -18.55
N TRP A 314 -7.81 5.21 -17.45
CA TRP A 314 -8.71 5.95 -16.57
C TRP A 314 -9.45 7.04 -17.34
N TYR A 315 -8.72 7.91 -18.04
CA TYR A 315 -9.32 9.03 -18.76
C TYR A 315 -10.23 8.56 -19.89
N SER A 316 -9.87 7.46 -20.56
CA SER A 316 -10.70 6.86 -21.61
C SER A 316 -12.01 6.30 -21.06
N ALA A 317 -11.97 5.64 -19.90
CA ALA A 317 -13.18 5.15 -19.21
C ALA A 317 -14.05 6.31 -18.71
N TYR A 318 -13.43 7.36 -18.18
CA TYR A 318 -14.12 8.59 -17.76
C TYR A 318 -14.83 9.26 -18.94
N GLN A 319 -14.15 9.46 -20.07
CA GLN A 319 -14.77 10.03 -21.27
C GLN A 319 -15.88 9.15 -21.85
N LEU A 320 -15.70 7.82 -21.83
CA LEU A 320 -16.72 6.88 -22.28
C LEU A 320 -17.98 6.98 -21.43
N SER A 321 -17.85 6.95 -20.10
CA SER A 321 -18.99 7.02 -19.19
C SER A 321 -19.74 8.35 -19.30
N LEU A 322 -19.04 9.47 -19.44
CA LEU A 322 -19.66 10.77 -19.72
C LEU A 322 -20.44 10.74 -21.05
N LYS A 323 -19.87 10.15 -22.11
CA LYS A 323 -20.57 9.99 -23.41
C LYS A 323 -21.80 9.09 -23.31
N GLN A 324 -21.82 8.17 -22.34
CA GLN A 324 -22.96 7.32 -22.03
C GLN A 324 -23.98 7.99 -21.10
N GLY A 325 -23.78 9.26 -20.74
CA GLY A 325 -24.72 10.06 -19.95
C GLY A 325 -24.59 9.87 -18.44
N MET A 326 -23.51 9.25 -17.96
CA MET A 326 -23.22 9.21 -16.52
C MET A 326 -22.86 10.60 -16.01
N ASN A 327 -23.22 10.91 -14.77
CA ASN A 327 -22.75 12.12 -14.12
C ASN A 327 -21.26 11.99 -13.75
N GLU A 328 -20.62 13.12 -13.45
CA GLU A 328 -19.19 13.17 -13.17
C GLU A 328 -18.75 12.25 -12.01
N ALA A 329 -19.52 12.18 -10.93
CA ALA A 329 -19.17 11.36 -9.78
C ALA A 329 -19.19 9.86 -10.14
N ASP A 330 -20.24 9.41 -10.82
CA ASP A 330 -20.37 8.02 -11.27
C ASP A 330 -19.33 7.69 -12.36
N SER A 331 -19.01 8.66 -13.23
CA SER A 331 -17.95 8.53 -14.23
C SER A 331 -16.57 8.35 -13.62
N VAL A 332 -16.27 9.05 -12.51
CA VAL A 332 -15.02 8.86 -11.75
C VAL A 332 -14.96 7.47 -11.15
N LEU A 333 -16.05 7.01 -10.51
CA LEU A 333 -16.12 5.67 -9.92
C LEU A 333 -15.99 4.57 -10.98
N PHE A 334 -16.64 4.74 -12.14
CA PHE A 334 -16.50 3.83 -13.26
C PHE A 334 -15.04 3.76 -13.76
N ALA A 335 -14.39 4.92 -13.92
CA ALA A 335 -13.01 4.98 -14.38
C ALA A 335 -12.03 4.36 -13.37
N ASP A 336 -12.26 4.57 -12.06
CA ASP A 336 -11.49 3.92 -11.00
C ASP A 336 -11.65 2.40 -11.08
N GLY A 337 -12.88 1.89 -11.16
CA GLY A 337 -13.16 0.45 -11.28
C GLY A 337 -12.52 -0.19 -12.51
N VAL A 338 -12.56 0.46 -13.68
CA VAL A 338 -11.89 -0.05 -14.88
C VAL A 338 -10.39 -0.23 -14.67
N VAL A 339 -9.73 0.72 -14.00
CA VAL A 339 -8.29 0.60 -13.69
C VAL A 339 -8.05 -0.51 -12.67
N GLU A 340 -8.85 -0.61 -11.62
CA GLU A 340 -8.74 -1.65 -10.59
C GLU A 340 -8.90 -3.06 -11.16
N ASP A 341 -9.81 -3.24 -12.11
CA ASP A 341 -10.07 -4.56 -12.71
C ASP A 341 -8.99 -4.97 -13.72
N THR A 342 -8.41 -4.00 -14.43
CA THR A 342 -7.61 -4.30 -15.65
C THR A 342 -6.12 -4.03 -15.52
N GLN A 343 -5.72 -3.18 -14.57
CA GLN A 343 -4.32 -2.74 -14.38
C GLN A 343 -3.74 -3.33 -13.09
N PRO A 344 -2.46 -3.73 -13.07
CA PRO A 344 -1.87 -4.40 -11.92
C PRO A 344 -1.74 -3.43 -10.72
N MET A 345 -2.18 -3.81 -9.52
CA MET A 345 -2.12 -2.93 -8.34
C MET A 345 -1.24 -3.45 -7.20
N GLY A 346 -0.57 -2.56 -6.49
CA GLY A 346 0.42 -2.89 -5.48
C GLY A 346 0.03 -2.56 -4.03
N LYS A 347 -1.08 -1.86 -3.78
CA LYS A 347 -1.48 -1.53 -2.40
C LYS A 347 -2.17 -2.72 -1.74
N ALA A 348 -2.12 -2.77 -0.41
CA ALA A 348 -2.79 -3.84 0.34
C ALA A 348 -4.32 -3.88 0.11
N VAL A 349 -4.95 -2.73 -0.13
CA VAL A 349 -6.38 -2.66 -0.42
C VAL A 349 -6.76 -3.29 -1.76
N ASP A 350 -5.82 -3.28 -2.71
CA ASP A 350 -6.03 -3.79 -4.07
C ASP A 350 -5.58 -5.26 -4.25
N LEU A 351 -4.96 -5.85 -3.23
CA LEU A 351 -4.37 -7.19 -3.34
C LEU A 351 -5.28 -8.28 -2.77
N PRO A 352 -5.44 -9.41 -3.47
CA PRO A 352 -6.19 -10.55 -2.97
C PRO A 352 -5.48 -11.21 -1.77
N ALA A 353 -6.22 -12.00 -1.00
CA ALA A 353 -5.74 -12.60 0.24
C ALA A 353 -4.42 -13.38 0.10
N PHE A 354 -4.28 -14.18 -0.96
CA PHE A 354 -3.07 -14.96 -1.23
C PHE A 354 -1.83 -14.07 -1.43
N PHE A 355 -2.00 -12.91 -2.08
CA PHE A 355 -0.94 -11.94 -2.30
C PHE A 355 -0.62 -11.12 -1.02
N ARG A 356 -1.45 -11.24 0.02
CA ARG A 356 -1.23 -10.66 1.34
C ARG A 356 -0.94 -11.70 2.42
N GLY A 357 -0.75 -12.95 2.01
CA GLY A 357 -0.53 -14.08 2.90
C GLY A 357 0.85 -14.10 3.56
N SER A 358 1.27 -15.31 3.91
CA SER A 358 2.61 -15.65 4.37
C SER A 358 3.70 -15.23 3.37
N GLU A 359 4.95 -15.16 3.84
CA GLU A 359 6.08 -14.88 2.93
C GLU A 359 6.27 -15.96 1.86
N LEU A 360 5.83 -17.19 2.12
CA LEU A 360 5.82 -18.25 1.11
C LEU A 360 4.82 -17.95 -0.02
N GLU A 361 3.58 -17.63 0.32
CA GLU A 361 2.54 -17.27 -0.65
C GLU A 361 2.91 -16.01 -1.44
N LYS A 362 3.53 -15.03 -0.78
CA LYS A 362 4.07 -13.83 -1.43
C LYS A 362 5.20 -14.13 -2.40
N ASN A 363 6.02 -15.15 -2.13
CA ASN A 363 7.09 -15.61 -3.03
C ASN A 363 6.53 -16.32 -4.27
N PHE A 364 5.47 -17.11 -4.12
CA PHE A 364 4.79 -17.73 -5.27
C PHE A 364 4.01 -16.72 -6.13
N SER A 365 3.55 -15.62 -5.55
CA SER A 365 2.70 -14.62 -6.23
C SER A 365 3.43 -13.39 -6.80
N ILE A 366 4.75 -13.31 -6.69
CA ILE A 366 5.55 -12.11 -7.05
C ILE A 366 5.19 -11.56 -8.44
N PHE A 367 5.08 -12.43 -9.44
CA PHE A 367 4.80 -12.04 -10.83
C PHE A 367 3.41 -12.46 -11.32
N GLN A 368 2.53 -12.86 -10.40
CA GLN A 368 1.23 -13.43 -10.73
C GLN A 368 0.10 -12.41 -10.68
N ASN A 369 0.38 -11.13 -10.36
CA ASN A 369 -0.68 -10.15 -10.13
C ASN A 369 -1.54 -9.95 -11.37
N GLN A 370 -0.91 -9.69 -12.52
CA GLN A 370 -1.63 -9.56 -13.79
C GLN A 370 -2.34 -10.85 -14.20
N VAL A 371 -1.71 -12.01 -13.99
CA VAL A 371 -2.31 -13.33 -14.30
C VAL A 371 -3.58 -13.54 -13.47
N ASN A 372 -3.55 -13.15 -12.19
CA ASN A 372 -4.69 -13.20 -11.29
C ASN A 372 -5.82 -12.27 -11.75
N HIS A 373 -5.52 -11.02 -12.14
CA HIS A 373 -6.53 -10.10 -12.70
C HIS A 373 -7.16 -10.68 -13.99
N ASN A 374 -6.33 -11.16 -14.92
CA ASN A 374 -6.81 -11.76 -16.17
C ASN A 374 -7.68 -13.00 -15.91
N GLY A 375 -7.31 -13.83 -14.93
CA GLY A 375 -8.07 -15.00 -14.51
C GLY A 375 -9.41 -14.62 -13.88
N ASN A 376 -9.43 -13.64 -12.98
CA ASN A 376 -10.67 -13.14 -12.37
C ASN A 376 -11.63 -12.61 -13.43
N MET A 377 -11.12 -11.78 -14.35
CA MET A 377 -11.89 -11.20 -15.44
C MET A 377 -12.42 -12.27 -16.41
N LEU A 378 -11.64 -13.33 -16.67
CA LEU A 378 -12.12 -14.47 -17.46
C LEU A 378 -13.29 -15.19 -16.78
N TRP A 379 -13.08 -15.61 -15.53
CA TRP A 379 -14.01 -16.52 -14.86
C TRP A 379 -15.29 -15.82 -14.40
N TYR A 380 -15.18 -14.61 -13.86
CA TYR A 380 -16.31 -13.89 -13.29
C TYR A 380 -16.95 -12.93 -14.29
N ASP A 381 -16.14 -12.07 -14.92
CA ASP A 381 -16.69 -10.96 -15.73
C ASP A 381 -17.01 -11.39 -17.16
N THR A 382 -16.39 -12.46 -17.66
CA THR A 382 -16.61 -12.94 -19.02
C THR A 382 -17.46 -14.21 -19.03
N LEU A 383 -16.98 -15.30 -18.46
CA LEU A 383 -17.70 -16.57 -18.44
C LEU A 383 -18.88 -16.55 -17.46
N GLY A 384 -18.69 -15.96 -16.28
CA GLY A 384 -19.73 -15.80 -15.26
C GLY A 384 -20.89 -14.95 -15.76
N GLU A 385 -20.62 -13.78 -16.34
CA GLU A 385 -21.65 -12.91 -16.93
C GLU A 385 -22.35 -13.54 -18.13
N ALA A 386 -21.63 -14.26 -18.99
CA ALA A 386 -22.23 -15.00 -20.10
C ALA A 386 -23.17 -16.10 -19.60
N LYS A 387 -22.73 -16.88 -18.59
CA LYS A 387 -23.57 -17.89 -17.94
C LYS A 387 -24.81 -17.27 -17.28
N ALA A 388 -24.65 -16.10 -16.68
CA ALA A 388 -25.75 -15.31 -16.11
C ALA A 388 -26.59 -14.55 -17.16
N ARG A 389 -26.28 -14.67 -18.45
CA ARG A 389 -26.94 -13.99 -19.58
C ARG A 389 -26.95 -12.46 -19.47
N LYS A 390 -25.96 -11.88 -18.78
CA LYS A 390 -25.77 -10.42 -18.70
C LYS A 390 -25.11 -9.85 -19.95
N ILE A 391 -24.38 -10.68 -20.69
CA ILE A 391 -23.72 -10.32 -21.95
C ILE A 391 -24.18 -11.22 -23.10
N SER A 392 -24.17 -10.67 -24.30
CA SER A 392 -24.49 -11.40 -25.52
C SER A 392 -23.32 -12.27 -25.99
N LEU A 393 -23.59 -13.27 -26.84
CA LEU A 393 -22.54 -14.12 -27.40
C LEU A 393 -21.48 -13.34 -28.20
N PRO A 394 -21.82 -12.31 -28.99
CA PRO A 394 -20.82 -11.43 -29.60
C PRO A 394 -19.96 -10.69 -28.58
N MET A 395 -20.55 -10.22 -27.47
CA MET A 395 -19.81 -9.56 -26.40
C MET A 395 -18.87 -10.54 -25.67
N LEU A 396 -19.29 -11.79 -25.46
CA LEU A 396 -18.42 -12.85 -24.96
C LEU A 396 -17.20 -13.04 -25.87
N GLY A 397 -17.42 -13.17 -27.18
CA GLY A 397 -16.33 -13.31 -28.16
C GLY A 397 -15.38 -12.11 -28.17
N TYR A 398 -15.93 -10.89 -28.12
CA TYR A 398 -15.16 -9.66 -27.99
C TYR A 398 -14.29 -9.63 -26.73
N ARG A 399 -14.88 -9.92 -25.57
CA ARG A 399 -14.16 -9.96 -24.29
C ARG A 399 -13.06 -11.01 -24.30
N LEU A 400 -13.35 -12.24 -24.73
CA LEU A 400 -12.32 -13.29 -24.83
C LEU A 400 -11.14 -12.89 -25.71
N MET A 401 -11.42 -12.24 -26.85
CA MET A 401 -10.39 -11.76 -27.76
C MET A 401 -9.52 -10.67 -27.13
N MET A 402 -10.13 -9.65 -26.54
CA MET A 402 -9.43 -8.50 -25.95
C MET A 402 -8.74 -8.82 -24.63
N GLN A 403 -9.32 -9.71 -23.83
CA GLN A 403 -8.84 -9.98 -22.47
C GLN A 403 -7.89 -11.18 -22.39
N GLN A 404 -7.99 -12.14 -23.32
CA GLN A 404 -7.21 -13.38 -23.27
C GLN A 404 -6.36 -13.55 -24.53
N ALA A 405 -6.99 -13.62 -25.71
CA ALA A 405 -6.28 -14.01 -26.93
C ALA A 405 -5.20 -13.00 -27.33
N ILE A 406 -5.54 -11.71 -27.44
CA ILE A 406 -4.58 -10.66 -27.82
C ILE A 406 -3.48 -10.50 -26.76
N PRO A 407 -3.79 -10.41 -25.45
CA PRO A 407 -2.76 -10.37 -24.41
C PRO A 407 -1.80 -11.56 -24.44
N ALA A 408 -2.31 -12.79 -24.59
CA ALA A 408 -1.48 -13.99 -24.66
C ALA A 408 -0.56 -13.97 -25.87
N MET A 409 -1.09 -13.65 -27.06
CA MET A 409 -0.29 -13.51 -28.28
C MET A 409 0.82 -12.47 -28.12
N LEU A 410 0.48 -11.27 -27.63
CA LEU A 410 1.46 -10.19 -27.42
C LEU A 410 2.49 -10.55 -26.35
N LEU A 411 2.08 -11.20 -25.26
CA LEU A 411 3.00 -11.66 -24.22
C LEU A 411 3.97 -12.70 -24.77
N GLY A 412 3.48 -13.65 -25.57
CA GLY A 412 4.29 -14.63 -26.28
C GLY A 412 5.27 -13.98 -27.25
N MET A 413 4.83 -12.99 -28.02
CA MET A 413 5.66 -12.19 -28.94
C MET A 413 6.77 -11.43 -28.21
N VAL A 414 6.41 -10.70 -27.16
CA VAL A 414 7.36 -9.90 -26.36
C VAL A 414 8.35 -10.81 -25.64
N SER A 415 7.92 -11.98 -25.18
CA SER A 415 8.79 -12.90 -24.44
C SER A 415 9.75 -13.67 -25.34
N ARG A 416 9.40 -13.91 -26.62
CA ARG A 416 10.22 -14.68 -27.58
C ARG A 416 10.91 -13.84 -28.65
N GLY A 417 10.55 -12.57 -28.81
CA GLY A 417 11.12 -11.71 -29.85
C GLY A 417 10.68 -12.05 -31.29
N ARG A 418 9.67 -12.91 -31.47
CA ARG A 418 9.11 -13.34 -32.76
C ARG A 418 7.60 -13.58 -32.69
N LEU A 419 6.90 -13.58 -33.82
CA LEU A 419 5.49 -13.96 -33.91
C LEU A 419 5.30 -15.46 -33.57
N PRO A 420 4.14 -15.87 -32.99
CA PRO A 420 3.82 -17.29 -32.79
C PRO A 420 3.76 -17.99 -34.16
N GLU A 421 4.41 -19.15 -34.30
CA GLU A 421 4.33 -19.95 -35.53
C GLU A 421 3.14 -20.91 -35.52
N ASP A 422 2.66 -21.28 -34.33
CA ASP A 422 1.47 -22.11 -34.12
C ASP A 422 0.67 -21.72 -32.84
N TRP A 423 -0.39 -22.47 -32.54
CA TRP A 423 -1.23 -22.26 -31.35
C TRP A 423 -0.60 -22.77 -30.05
N GLY A 424 0.30 -23.77 -30.12
CA GLY A 424 1.06 -24.22 -28.96
C GLY A 424 2.05 -23.15 -28.50
N ASP A 425 2.50 -22.33 -29.46
CA ASP A 425 3.31 -21.15 -29.26
C ASP A 425 2.53 -20.01 -28.54
N VAL A 426 1.19 -19.99 -28.47
CA VAL A 426 0.45 -18.83 -27.89
C VAL A 426 0.49 -18.80 -26.34
N GLY A 427 0.91 -19.89 -25.68
CA GLY A 427 0.92 -20.05 -24.21
C GLY A 427 2.25 -19.82 -23.54
#